data_AF-A0A938MZ56-F1
#
_entry.id   AF-A0A938MZ56-F1
#
_cell.length_a   1.000
_cell.length_b   1.000
_cell.length_c   1.000
_cell.angle_alpha   90.00
_cell.angle_beta   90.00
_cell.angle_gamma   90.00
#
_symmetry.space_group_name_H-M   'P 1'
#
loop_
_entity.id
_entity.type
_entity.pdbx_description
1 polymer ?
#
loop_
_entity_poly.entity_id
_entity_poly.type
_entity_poly.pdbx_seq_one_letter_code
_entity_poly.pdbx_strand_id
1 'polypeptide(L)'
;YDSDGEGTAFVGSSNLTWPALQGGVEWNYRVLRADADRGFAEVAAAFEDLFVHPKTRPVDIDWIDAYRERRGSVPPQRVVEVIEESPEPPPAPHFIQQEALAALKATREAGNEAGLVVLATGLGKTWLAAFDSASEEFRQVLFVAHREEILAQAMQTFRRIRPRARLGLYTGKEKSPDAHVLFASIQTLGRTHHLGQFAREQFDYIVVDEFHHAAARTYRRLIEHFTPRFLLGLTATPERMDGGDLLALCQENLVFRRDLVAGIEAGLLCPFRYFGVPDDVDYSNIPWRSNRFDEEELTKAVATTRRAQDALEQFRQRAGSRTLGFCCSQRHWIVQIHRCLDRRC
;
A
#
# COMPACT_ATOMS: atom_id res chain seq x y z
N TYR A 1 22.86 -28.16 -21.12
CA TYR A 1 24.13 -27.85 -21.81
C TYR A 1 24.33 -26.36 -21.75
N ASP A 2 25.51 -25.90 -21.37
CA ASP A 2 25.92 -24.51 -21.61
C ASP A 2 26.64 -24.39 -22.97
N SER A 3 27.02 -23.17 -23.33
CA SER A 3 27.72 -22.83 -24.57
C SER A 3 29.10 -23.47 -24.70
N ASP A 4 29.67 -23.99 -23.61
CA ASP A 4 31.03 -24.53 -23.53
C ASP A 4 31.05 -26.08 -23.50
N GLY A 5 29.88 -26.72 -23.64
CA GLY A 5 29.75 -28.17 -23.69
C GLY A 5 29.68 -28.85 -22.32
N GLU A 6 29.68 -28.07 -21.23
CA GLU A 6 29.47 -28.58 -19.88
C GLU A 6 27.97 -28.76 -19.59
N GLY A 7 27.67 -29.78 -18.78
CA GLY A 7 26.32 -30.18 -18.40
C GLY A 7 26.18 -30.13 -16.88
N THR A 8 25.17 -29.40 -16.38
CA THR A 8 24.78 -29.44 -14.97
C THR A 8 23.30 -29.81 -14.89
N ALA A 9 22.96 -30.72 -13.99
CA ALA A 9 21.58 -31.07 -13.64
C ALA A 9 21.33 -30.83 -12.14
N PHE A 10 20.09 -30.50 -11.80
CA PHE A 10 19.63 -30.39 -10.42
C PHE A 10 18.45 -31.33 -10.22
N VAL A 11 18.50 -32.15 -9.16
CA VAL A 11 17.42 -33.07 -8.77
C VAL A 11 17.06 -32.78 -7.32
N GLY A 12 15.79 -32.53 -7.02
CA GLY A 12 15.38 -32.12 -5.69
C GLY A 12 13.90 -31.77 -5.56
N SER A 13 13.56 -31.11 -4.45
CA SER A 13 12.18 -30.71 -4.12
C SER A 13 11.75 -29.36 -4.74
N SER A 14 12.69 -28.63 -5.36
CA SER A 14 12.42 -27.28 -5.86
C SER A 14 11.55 -27.28 -7.12
N ASN A 15 10.36 -26.69 -7.00
CA ASN A 15 9.56 -26.30 -8.16
C ASN A 15 10.05 -24.96 -8.74
N LEU A 16 9.69 -24.66 -10.00
CA LEU A 16 9.91 -23.34 -10.63
C LEU A 16 8.96 -22.28 -10.05
N THR A 17 9.13 -21.97 -8.77
CA THR A 17 8.32 -20.98 -8.03
C THR A 17 9.21 -20.04 -7.23
N TRP A 18 8.74 -18.82 -6.99
CA TRP A 18 9.51 -17.82 -6.24
C TRP A 18 9.91 -18.28 -4.82
N PRO A 19 9.01 -18.91 -4.02
CA PRO A 19 9.39 -19.41 -2.69
C PRO A 19 10.50 -20.47 -2.78
N ALA A 20 10.36 -21.48 -3.64
CA ALA A 20 11.34 -22.56 -3.76
C ALA A 20 12.74 -22.07 -4.22
N LEU A 21 12.82 -20.95 -4.95
CA LEU A 21 14.08 -20.42 -5.47
C LEU A 21 14.80 -19.41 -4.56
N GLN A 22 14.11 -18.81 -3.58
CA GLN A 22 14.70 -17.73 -2.76
C GLN A 22 14.47 -17.79 -1.25
N GLY A 23 13.40 -18.42 -0.77
CA GLY A 23 13.02 -18.32 0.65
C GLY A 23 12.47 -19.59 1.30
N GLY A 24 12.18 -20.62 0.51
CA GLY A 24 11.76 -21.94 0.97
C GLY A 24 12.97 -22.77 1.41
N VAL A 25 12.74 -23.66 2.38
CA VAL A 25 13.72 -24.69 2.74
C VAL A 25 13.58 -25.84 1.75
N GLU A 26 14.49 -25.91 0.78
CA GLU A 26 14.49 -26.90 -0.29
C GLU A 26 15.77 -27.74 -0.26
N TRP A 27 15.66 -29.01 -0.67
CA TRP A 27 16.80 -29.93 -0.79
C TRP A 27 17.03 -30.25 -2.26
N ASN A 28 18.20 -29.86 -2.77
CA ASN A 28 18.58 -30.11 -4.17
C ASN A 28 19.98 -30.73 -4.23
N TYR A 29 20.14 -31.71 -5.10
CA TYR A 29 21.41 -32.33 -5.43
C TYR A 29 21.87 -31.85 -6.81
N ARG A 30 23.10 -31.32 -6.89
CA ARG A 30 23.72 -30.85 -8.14
C ARG A 30 24.57 -31.97 -8.73
N VAL A 31 24.35 -32.29 -10.00
CA VAL A 31 25.10 -33.30 -10.76
C VAL A 31 25.86 -32.61 -11.88
N LEU A 32 27.18 -32.81 -11.93
CA LEU A 32 28.03 -32.29 -12.99
C LEU A 32 28.36 -33.39 -14.00
N ARG A 33 28.46 -33.03 -15.28
CA ARG A 33 28.88 -33.95 -16.35
C ARG A 33 30.36 -34.31 -16.27
N ALA A 34 31.20 -33.42 -15.74
CA ALA A 34 32.64 -33.62 -15.63
C ALA A 34 33.01 -34.69 -14.58
N ASP A 35 32.12 -34.94 -13.64
CA ASP A 35 32.24 -36.06 -12.72
C ASP A 35 32.03 -37.34 -13.55
N ALA A 36 32.97 -38.29 -13.50
CA ALA A 36 33.01 -39.49 -14.34
C ALA A 36 31.83 -40.48 -14.13
N ASP A 37 30.77 -40.04 -13.44
CA ASP A 37 29.61 -40.81 -13.04
C ASP A 37 28.50 -40.80 -14.10
N ARG A 38 27.69 -41.86 -14.12
CA ARG A 38 26.56 -42.03 -15.05
C ARG A 38 25.38 -41.08 -14.77
N GLY A 39 25.37 -40.38 -13.63
CA GLY A 39 24.21 -39.65 -13.13
C GLY A 39 23.68 -38.56 -14.08
N PHE A 40 24.55 -37.77 -14.71
CA PHE A 40 24.10 -36.74 -15.66
C PHE A 40 23.46 -37.37 -16.91
N ALA A 41 24.05 -38.46 -17.42
CA ALA A 41 23.53 -39.16 -18.59
C ALA A 41 22.16 -39.81 -18.30
N GLU A 42 21.96 -40.36 -17.11
CA GLU A 42 20.68 -40.93 -16.68
C GLU A 42 19.58 -39.86 -16.57
N VAL A 43 19.88 -38.71 -15.98
CA VAL A 43 18.92 -37.58 -15.89
C VAL A 43 18.57 -37.04 -17.27
N ALA A 44 19.56 -36.91 -18.16
CA ALA A 44 19.33 -36.47 -19.54
C ALA A 44 18.46 -37.45 -20.32
N ALA A 45 18.74 -38.75 -20.22
CA ALA A 45 17.93 -39.79 -20.87
C ALA A 45 16.48 -39.79 -20.36
N ALA A 46 16.28 -39.70 -19.03
CA ALA A 46 14.94 -39.63 -18.45
C ALA A 46 14.16 -38.38 -18.89
N PHE A 47 14.85 -37.23 -19.04
CA PHE A 47 14.24 -36.04 -19.60
C PHE A 47 13.82 -36.24 -21.06
N GLU A 48 14.71 -36.78 -21.90
CA GLU A 48 14.41 -37.03 -23.32
C GLU A 48 13.23 -38.00 -23.49
N ASP A 49 13.20 -39.08 -22.70
CA ASP A 49 12.09 -40.05 -22.70
C ASP A 49 10.74 -39.37 -22.39
N LEU A 50 10.71 -38.44 -21.43
CA LEU A 50 9.52 -37.65 -21.12
C LEU A 50 9.21 -36.61 -22.21
N PHE A 51 10.24 -35.98 -22.76
CA PHE A 51 10.09 -34.93 -23.75
C PHE A 51 9.52 -35.45 -25.08
N VAL A 52 9.97 -36.62 -25.53
CA VAL A 52 9.49 -37.29 -26.76
C VAL A 52 8.27 -38.19 -26.53
N HIS A 53 7.81 -38.32 -25.29
CA HIS A 53 6.69 -39.19 -24.95
C HIS A 53 5.41 -38.81 -25.74
N PRO A 54 4.62 -39.75 -26.28
CA PRO A 54 3.45 -39.43 -27.11
C PRO A 54 2.35 -38.60 -26.43
N LYS A 55 2.34 -38.57 -25.09
CA LYS A 55 1.43 -37.73 -24.28
C LYS A 55 1.95 -36.31 -24.05
N THR A 56 3.22 -36.04 -24.31
CA THR A 56 3.80 -34.71 -24.23
C THR A 56 3.33 -33.92 -25.44
N ARG A 57 2.74 -32.75 -25.18
CA ARG A 57 2.17 -31.87 -26.20
C ARG A 57 2.95 -30.57 -26.20
N PRO A 58 3.35 -30.04 -27.37
CA PRO A 58 3.83 -28.66 -27.47
C PRO A 58 2.78 -27.71 -26.90
N VAL A 59 3.21 -26.73 -26.11
CA VAL A 59 2.33 -25.68 -25.61
C VAL A 59 2.34 -24.54 -26.63
N ASP A 60 1.42 -24.61 -27.58
CA ASP A 60 1.12 -23.54 -28.53
C ASP A 60 -0.13 -22.74 -28.13
N ILE A 61 -0.44 -21.70 -28.90
CA ILE A 61 -1.58 -20.82 -28.60
C ILE A 61 -2.91 -21.57 -28.67
N ASP A 62 -3.06 -22.47 -29.64
CA ASP A 62 -4.28 -23.26 -29.84
C ASP A 62 -4.51 -24.21 -28.66
N TRP A 63 -3.44 -24.82 -28.13
CA TRP A 63 -3.51 -25.65 -26.94
C TRP A 63 -3.93 -24.85 -25.69
N ILE A 64 -3.41 -23.63 -25.54
CA ILE A 64 -3.75 -22.72 -24.44
C ILE A 64 -5.23 -22.32 -24.50
N ASP A 65 -5.73 -21.97 -25.67
CA ASP A 65 -7.12 -21.54 -25.84
C ASP A 65 -8.09 -22.71 -25.64
N ALA A 66 -7.79 -23.88 -26.19
CA ALA A 66 -8.56 -25.09 -25.92
C ALA A 66 -8.51 -25.48 -24.43
N TYR A 67 -7.41 -25.24 -23.73
CA TYR A 67 -7.33 -25.46 -22.28
C TYR A 67 -8.21 -24.47 -21.50
N ARG A 68 -8.24 -23.19 -21.89
CA ARG A 68 -9.12 -22.17 -21.28
C ARG A 68 -10.59 -22.56 -21.42
N GLU A 69 -10.98 -23.03 -22.60
CA GLU A 69 -12.35 -23.50 -22.84
C GLU A 69 -12.68 -24.75 -22.00
N ARG A 70 -11.80 -25.75 -21.98
CA ARG A 70 -11.99 -26.98 -21.15
C ARG A 70 -12.01 -26.70 -19.66
N ARG A 71 -11.20 -25.74 -19.18
CA ARG A 71 -11.18 -25.35 -17.77
C ARG A 71 -12.51 -24.72 -17.35
N GLY A 72 -13.25 -24.13 -18.30
CA GLY A 72 -14.48 -23.40 -18.03
C GLY A 72 -14.27 -22.17 -17.16
N SER A 73 -15.36 -21.51 -16.77
CA SER A 73 -15.34 -20.61 -15.62
C SER A 73 -15.02 -21.44 -14.38
N VAL A 74 -14.05 -21.00 -13.58
CA VAL A 74 -13.85 -21.54 -12.23
C VAL A 74 -15.22 -21.55 -11.56
N PRO A 75 -15.75 -22.70 -11.09
CA PRO A 75 -17.01 -22.69 -10.37
C PRO A 75 -16.86 -21.68 -9.24
N PRO A 76 -17.86 -20.82 -8.97
CA PRO A 76 -17.82 -20.03 -7.75
C PRO A 76 -17.55 -21.03 -6.62
N GLN A 77 -16.54 -20.76 -5.80
CA GLN A 77 -16.27 -21.54 -4.61
C GLN A 77 -17.63 -21.78 -3.96
N ARG A 78 -18.03 -23.05 -3.81
CA ARG A 78 -19.22 -23.38 -3.02
C ARG A 78 -19.07 -22.59 -1.73
N VAL A 79 -20.02 -21.71 -1.46
CA VAL A 79 -20.12 -21.02 -0.18
C VAL A 79 -20.38 -22.14 0.82
N VAL A 80 -19.29 -22.68 1.37
CA VAL A 80 -19.33 -23.51 2.56
C VAL A 80 -20.01 -22.63 3.60
N GLU A 81 -21.07 -23.14 4.23
CA GLU A 81 -21.70 -22.45 5.35
C GLU A 81 -20.58 -21.92 6.26
N VAL A 82 -20.55 -20.59 6.41
CA VAL A 82 -19.57 -19.93 7.25
C VAL A 82 -19.90 -20.39 8.66
N ILE A 83 -19.23 -21.44 9.11
CA ILE A 83 -19.01 -21.69 10.53
C ILE A 83 -18.50 -20.34 11.04
N GLU A 84 -19.17 -19.73 12.02
CA GLU A 84 -18.65 -18.54 12.68
C GLU A 84 -17.28 -18.91 13.25
N GLU A 85 -16.23 -18.67 12.46
CA GLU A 85 -14.86 -18.79 12.91
C GLU A 85 -14.75 -17.86 14.12
N SER A 86 -14.26 -18.42 15.22
CA SER A 86 -13.97 -17.62 16.41
C SER A 86 -13.12 -16.42 15.95
N PRO A 87 -13.49 -15.18 16.34
CA PRO A 87 -12.85 -13.99 15.81
C PRO A 87 -11.33 -14.14 15.96
N GLU A 88 -10.61 -13.97 14.85
CA GLU A 88 -9.15 -14.09 14.83
C GLU A 88 -8.56 -13.32 16.02
N PRO A 89 -7.54 -13.87 16.69
CA PRO A 89 -6.88 -13.15 17.77
C PRO A 89 -6.45 -11.76 17.28
N PRO A 90 -6.53 -10.72 18.15
CA PRO A 90 -6.11 -9.39 17.78
C PRO A 90 -4.66 -9.45 17.30
N PRO A 91 -4.34 -8.90 16.12
CA PRO A 91 -2.97 -8.93 15.64
C PRO A 91 -2.09 -8.12 16.60
N ALA A 92 -0.84 -8.56 16.76
CA ALA A 92 0.14 -7.84 17.57
C ALA A 92 0.83 -6.75 16.72
N PRO A 93 1.22 -5.61 17.33
CA PRO A 93 2.02 -4.61 16.64
C PRO A 93 3.38 -5.19 16.26
N HIS A 94 3.86 -4.90 15.05
CA HIS A 94 5.24 -5.24 14.66
C HIS A 94 6.25 -4.32 15.34
N PHE A 95 7.55 -4.65 15.28
CA PHE A 95 8.57 -3.96 16.07
C PHE A 95 8.62 -2.44 15.85
N ILE A 96 8.52 -1.93 14.62
CA ILE A 96 8.44 -0.47 14.36
C ILE A 96 7.21 0.17 15.04
N GLN A 97 6.05 -0.51 15.05
CA GLN A 97 4.87 -0.01 15.77
C GLN A 97 5.09 -0.04 17.27
N GLN A 98 5.78 -1.05 17.81
CA GLN A 98 6.13 -1.11 19.24
C GLN A 98 7.05 0.06 19.64
N GLU A 99 8.05 0.39 18.82
CA GLU A 99 8.90 1.57 19.02
C GLU A 99 8.07 2.87 19.02
N ALA A 100 7.16 3.02 18.05
CA ALA A 100 6.28 4.18 17.97
C ALA A 100 5.32 4.29 19.15
N LEU A 101 4.73 3.17 19.61
CA LEU A 101 3.87 3.10 20.78
C LEU A 101 4.62 3.47 22.06
N ALA A 102 5.87 3.00 22.21
CA ALA A 102 6.72 3.36 23.34
C ALA A 102 7.03 4.87 23.34
N ALA A 103 7.36 5.44 22.19
CA ALA A 103 7.58 6.88 22.03
C ALA A 103 6.31 7.70 22.33
N LEU A 104 5.14 7.24 21.85
CA LEU A 104 3.83 7.84 22.12
C LEU A 104 3.46 7.79 23.60
N LYS A 105 3.81 6.71 24.30
CA LYS A 105 3.65 6.63 25.75
C LYS A 105 4.56 7.61 26.47
N ALA A 106 5.86 7.62 26.14
CA ALA A 106 6.85 8.48 26.77
C ALA A 106 6.53 9.97 26.58
N THR A 107 6.05 10.36 25.40
CA THR A 107 5.68 11.76 25.14
C THR A 107 4.48 12.22 25.97
N ARG A 108 3.49 11.35 26.20
CA ARG A 108 2.36 11.61 27.10
C ARG A 108 2.79 11.68 28.55
N GLU A 109 3.68 10.79 28.99
CA GLU A 109 4.26 10.81 30.35
C GLU A 109 5.07 12.10 30.60
N ALA A 110 5.67 12.68 29.54
CA ALA A 110 6.33 13.98 29.60
C ALA A 110 5.37 15.19 29.58
N GLY A 111 4.05 14.97 29.51
CA GLY A 111 3.02 16.01 29.55
C GLY A 111 2.64 16.62 28.20
N ASN A 112 3.09 16.05 27.07
CA ASN A 112 2.65 16.52 25.76
C ASN A 112 1.23 16.04 25.46
N GLU A 113 0.38 16.95 24.99
CA GLU A 113 -1.02 16.68 24.63
C GLU A 113 -1.21 16.49 23.12
N ALA A 114 -0.17 16.70 22.32
CA ALA A 114 -0.19 16.44 20.89
C ALA A 114 1.15 15.90 20.41
N GLY A 115 1.14 15.15 19.30
CA GLY A 115 2.36 14.62 18.70
C GLY A 115 2.19 14.18 17.25
N LEU A 116 3.24 14.38 16.46
CA LEU A 116 3.32 13.93 15.07
C LEU A 116 4.10 12.63 14.97
N VAL A 117 3.51 11.63 14.30
CA VAL A 117 4.20 10.41 13.90
C VAL A 117 4.28 10.33 12.38
N VAL A 118 5.50 10.17 11.88
CA VAL A 118 5.81 10.04 10.45
C VAL A 118 6.13 8.58 10.13
N LEU A 119 5.24 7.91 9.41
CA LEU A 119 5.44 6.52 8.98
C LEU A 119 5.16 6.37 7.49
N ALA A 120 6.10 5.73 6.79
CA ALA A 120 5.92 5.33 5.41
C ALA A 120 4.63 4.53 5.20
N THR A 121 3.99 4.73 4.05
CA THR A 121 2.82 3.96 3.66
C THR A 121 3.15 2.47 3.61
N GLY A 122 2.28 1.65 4.21
CA GLY A 122 2.52 0.21 4.38
C GLY A 122 3.02 -0.18 5.77
N LEU A 123 3.59 0.74 6.57
CA LEU A 123 4.00 0.46 7.97
C LEU A 123 2.83 0.49 8.98
N GLY A 124 1.59 0.50 8.49
CA GLY A 124 0.39 0.37 9.33
C GLY A 124 0.10 1.57 10.24
N LYS A 125 0.06 2.81 9.70
CA LYS A 125 -0.39 4.02 10.42
C LYS A 125 -1.73 3.82 11.16
N THR A 126 -2.71 3.24 10.47
CA THR A 126 -4.04 2.98 11.03
C THR A 126 -4.02 1.93 12.14
N TRP A 127 -3.17 0.91 12.01
CA TRP A 127 -2.94 -0.08 13.06
C TRP A 127 -2.28 0.57 14.29
N LEU A 128 -1.26 1.40 14.10
CA LEU A 128 -0.64 2.16 15.17
C LEU A 128 -1.68 2.99 15.95
N ALA A 129 -2.53 3.74 15.25
CA ALA A 129 -3.61 4.51 15.88
C ALA A 129 -4.59 3.63 16.67
N ALA A 130 -4.97 2.47 16.11
CA ALA A 130 -5.86 1.53 16.77
C ALA A 130 -5.23 0.97 18.05
N PHE A 131 -3.95 0.59 18.01
CA PHE A 131 -3.20 0.11 19.17
C PHE A 131 -3.01 1.19 20.23
N ASP A 132 -2.56 2.39 19.84
CA ASP A 132 -2.25 3.46 20.79
C ASP A 132 -3.51 3.96 21.51
N SER A 133 -4.60 4.09 20.76
CA SER A 133 -5.87 4.49 21.35
C SER A 133 -6.46 3.38 22.21
N ALA A 134 -6.08 2.10 22.12
CA ALA A 134 -6.74 0.98 22.83
C ALA A 134 -6.70 1.03 24.37
N SER A 135 -5.91 1.93 24.96
CA SER A 135 -5.90 2.20 26.41
C SER A 135 -7.31 2.50 26.95
N GLU A 136 -7.62 2.00 28.16
CA GLU A 136 -8.91 2.23 28.83
C GLU A 136 -9.20 3.71 29.12
N GLU A 137 -8.14 4.52 29.07
CA GLU A 137 -8.16 5.95 29.29
C GLU A 137 -8.76 6.75 28.12
N PHE A 138 -8.86 6.14 26.93
CA PHE A 138 -9.38 6.75 25.71
C PHE A 138 -10.70 6.10 25.31
N ARG A 139 -11.80 6.49 25.96
CA ARG A 139 -13.12 5.88 25.72
C ARG A 139 -13.78 6.45 24.47
N GLN A 140 -13.63 7.75 24.26
CA GLN A 140 -14.15 8.49 23.11
C GLN A 140 -13.00 8.83 22.15
N VAL A 141 -12.99 8.21 20.97
CA VAL A 141 -11.92 8.37 19.97
C VAL A 141 -12.48 8.94 18.68
N LEU A 142 -11.84 9.96 18.13
CA LEU A 142 -12.17 10.51 16.82
C LEU A 142 -11.04 10.17 15.84
N PHE A 143 -11.37 9.50 14.73
CA PHE A 143 -10.45 9.28 13.62
C PHE A 143 -10.88 10.12 12.42
N VAL A 144 -10.02 11.03 11.99
CA VAL A 144 -10.30 11.99 10.91
C VAL A 144 -9.46 11.65 9.68
N ALA A 145 -10.12 11.57 8.52
CA ALA A 145 -9.45 11.44 7.23
C ALA A 145 -10.21 12.21 6.13
N HIS A 146 -9.58 12.37 4.95
CA HIS A 146 -10.17 13.05 3.80
C HIS A 146 -10.99 12.15 2.87
N ARG A 147 -10.73 10.83 2.85
CA ARG A 147 -11.39 9.87 1.95
C ARG A 147 -12.28 8.90 2.72
N GLU A 148 -13.51 8.67 2.22
CA GLU A 148 -14.47 7.75 2.85
C GLU A 148 -13.95 6.30 2.86
N GLU A 149 -13.20 5.89 1.84
CA GLU A 149 -12.61 4.54 1.76
C GLU A 149 -11.60 4.30 2.89
N ILE A 150 -10.80 5.32 3.23
CA ILE A 150 -9.85 5.27 4.34
C ILE A 150 -10.60 5.10 5.66
N LEU A 151 -11.71 5.83 5.86
CA LEU A 151 -12.53 5.71 7.06
C LEU A 151 -13.14 4.32 7.23
N ALA A 152 -13.65 3.73 6.14
CA ALA A 152 -14.20 2.38 6.17
C ALA A 152 -13.13 1.33 6.54
N GLN A 153 -11.94 1.43 5.94
CA GLN A 153 -10.80 0.56 6.25
C GLN A 153 -10.30 0.75 7.69
N ALA A 154 -10.25 1.98 8.17
CA ALA A 154 -9.89 2.29 9.54
C ALA A 154 -10.91 1.72 10.54
N MET A 155 -12.20 1.84 10.26
CA MET A 155 -13.25 1.24 11.10
C MET A 155 -13.12 -0.28 11.21
N GLN A 156 -12.80 -0.97 10.11
CA GLN A 156 -12.52 -2.41 10.13
C GLN A 156 -11.28 -2.74 10.99
N THR A 157 -10.22 -1.94 10.86
CA THR A 157 -8.99 -2.10 11.65
C THR A 157 -9.26 -1.93 13.15
N PHE A 158 -9.95 -0.86 13.53
CA PHE A 158 -10.32 -0.59 14.92
C PHE A 158 -11.29 -1.63 15.48
N ARG A 159 -12.18 -2.22 14.67
CA ARG A 159 -13.06 -3.31 15.11
C ARG A 159 -12.27 -4.51 15.62
N ARG A 160 -11.11 -4.82 15.00
CA ARG A 160 -10.24 -5.93 15.43
C ARG A 160 -9.57 -5.67 16.78
N ILE A 161 -9.26 -4.41 17.09
CA ILE A 161 -8.61 -4.02 18.35
C ILE A 161 -9.64 -3.73 19.46
N ARG A 162 -10.80 -3.18 19.09
CA ARG A 162 -11.88 -2.76 19.99
C ARG A 162 -13.20 -3.47 19.63
N PRO A 163 -13.30 -4.81 19.76
CA PRO A 163 -14.44 -5.57 19.28
C PRO A 163 -15.78 -5.15 19.93
N ARG A 164 -15.73 -4.76 21.21
CA ARG A 164 -16.90 -4.35 22.00
C ARG A 164 -17.27 -2.86 21.87
N ALA A 165 -16.45 -2.05 21.19
CA ALA A 165 -16.74 -0.62 21.07
C ALA A 165 -17.86 -0.37 20.04
N ARG A 166 -18.68 0.66 20.31
CA ARG A 166 -19.61 1.20 19.31
C ARG A 166 -18.83 2.06 18.33
N LEU A 167 -18.59 1.54 17.13
CA LEU A 167 -17.96 2.27 16.03
C LEU A 167 -19.04 2.92 15.17
N GLY A 168 -18.78 4.10 14.62
CA GLY A 168 -19.72 4.77 13.72
C GLY A 168 -19.03 5.72 12.74
N LEU A 169 -19.71 6.01 11.63
CA LEU A 169 -19.23 6.94 10.61
C LEU A 169 -19.86 8.32 10.76
N TYR A 170 -19.11 9.35 10.38
CA TYR A 170 -19.59 10.72 10.25
C TYR A 170 -19.14 11.32 8.92
N THR A 171 -19.97 11.11 7.91
CA THR A 171 -19.74 11.47 6.50
C THR A 171 -20.93 12.24 5.93
N GLY A 172 -20.87 12.57 4.64
CA GLY A 172 -22.00 13.17 3.95
C GLY A 172 -23.25 12.27 3.99
N LYS A 173 -23.04 10.95 3.95
CA LYS A 173 -24.08 9.93 3.82
C LYS A 173 -24.57 9.37 5.16
N GLU A 174 -23.67 9.18 6.12
CA GLU A 174 -23.97 8.55 7.41
C GLU A 174 -23.54 9.46 8.57
N LYS A 175 -24.34 9.54 9.63
CA LYS A 175 -24.02 10.32 10.83
C LYS A 175 -24.39 9.52 12.08
N SER A 176 -23.37 9.03 12.77
CA SER A 176 -23.51 8.23 13.99
C SER A 176 -22.80 8.94 15.16
N PRO A 177 -23.24 10.14 15.57
CA PRO A 177 -22.49 11.04 16.47
C PRO A 177 -22.24 10.46 17.87
N ASP A 178 -23.06 9.49 18.30
CA ASP A 178 -22.94 8.87 19.62
C ASP A 178 -21.90 7.73 19.67
N ALA A 179 -21.21 7.40 18.59
CA ALA A 179 -20.22 6.32 18.57
C ALA A 179 -19.07 6.57 19.56
N HIS A 180 -18.58 5.52 20.23
CA HIS A 180 -17.40 5.58 21.08
C HIS A 180 -16.12 5.78 20.26
N VAL A 181 -16.10 5.23 19.03
CA VAL A 181 -15.05 5.53 18.05
C VAL A 181 -15.72 6.06 16.81
N LEU A 182 -15.54 7.34 16.54
CA LEU A 182 -16.15 8.04 15.43
C LEU A 182 -15.15 8.19 14.29
N PHE A 183 -15.50 7.70 13.10
CA PHE A 183 -14.71 7.83 11.88
C PHE A 183 -15.30 8.94 11.02
N ALA A 184 -14.64 10.09 10.99
CA ALA A 184 -15.20 11.32 10.44
C ALA A 184 -14.44 11.83 9.20
N SER A 185 -15.20 12.20 8.17
CA SER A 185 -14.63 12.92 7.03
C SER A 185 -14.38 14.38 7.39
N ILE A 186 -13.17 14.87 7.17
CA ILE A 186 -12.85 16.29 7.40
C ILE A 186 -13.72 17.24 6.57
N GLN A 187 -14.18 16.81 5.39
CA GLN A 187 -15.03 17.61 4.51
C GLN A 187 -16.44 17.83 5.09
N THR A 188 -16.89 16.87 5.90
CA THR A 188 -18.18 16.92 6.60
C THR A 188 -17.99 17.56 7.96
N LEU A 189 -17.19 16.92 8.84
CA LEU A 189 -17.03 17.35 10.22
C LEU A 189 -16.41 18.74 10.33
N GLY A 190 -15.43 19.10 9.49
CA GLY A 190 -14.74 20.40 9.54
C GLY A 190 -15.60 21.63 9.15
N ARG A 191 -16.90 21.45 8.89
CA ARG A 191 -17.85 22.56 8.68
C ARG A 191 -18.35 23.06 10.04
N THR A 192 -18.44 24.39 10.19
CA THR A 192 -18.78 25.04 11.47
C THR A 192 -20.06 24.51 12.12
N HIS A 193 -21.13 24.31 11.35
CA HIS A 193 -22.40 23.81 11.86
C HIS A 193 -22.35 22.34 12.32
N HIS A 194 -21.39 21.55 11.84
CA HIS A 194 -21.18 20.18 12.28
C HIS A 194 -20.26 20.14 13.50
N LEU A 195 -19.14 20.89 13.51
CA LEU A 195 -18.28 21.00 14.70
C LEU A 195 -19.07 21.45 15.94
N GLY A 196 -19.94 22.45 15.79
CA GLY A 196 -20.74 22.98 16.90
C GLY A 196 -21.75 22.00 17.50
N GLN A 197 -21.95 20.81 16.91
CA GLN A 197 -22.79 19.75 17.48
C GLN A 197 -22.06 18.88 18.50
N PHE A 198 -20.72 18.97 18.54
CA PHE A 198 -19.88 18.19 19.42
C PHE A 198 -19.29 19.09 20.51
N ALA A 199 -19.31 18.61 21.76
CA ALA A 199 -18.64 19.30 22.85
C ALA A 199 -17.12 19.32 22.61
N ARG A 200 -16.42 20.34 23.12
CA ARG A 200 -14.97 20.48 22.91
C ARG A 200 -14.19 19.32 23.52
N GLU A 201 -14.65 18.83 24.67
CA GLU A 201 -14.08 17.72 25.45
C GLU A 201 -14.69 16.36 25.09
N GLN A 202 -15.48 16.25 24.01
CA GLN A 202 -16.22 15.03 23.70
C GLN A 202 -15.30 13.83 23.40
N PHE A 203 -14.11 14.08 22.85
CA PHE A 203 -13.17 13.03 22.46
C PHE A 203 -11.94 13.08 23.34
N ASP A 204 -11.60 11.94 23.97
CA ASP A 204 -10.38 11.78 24.77
C ASP A 204 -9.13 11.73 23.88
N TYR A 205 -9.27 11.19 22.67
CA TYR A 205 -8.17 10.94 21.74
C TYR A 205 -8.58 11.26 20.30
N ILE A 206 -7.79 12.08 19.61
CA ILE A 206 -8.05 12.46 18.22
C ILE A 206 -6.91 12.01 17.34
N VAL A 207 -7.21 11.24 16.31
CA VAL A 207 -6.30 10.86 15.23
C VAL A 207 -6.65 11.68 14.01
N VAL A 208 -5.64 12.32 13.41
CA VAL A 208 -5.77 13.01 12.13
C VAL A 208 -4.80 12.37 11.15
N ASP A 209 -5.35 11.55 10.24
CA ASP A 209 -4.59 10.91 9.17
C ASP A 209 -4.33 11.88 8.00
N GLU A 210 -3.25 11.61 7.26
CA GLU A 210 -2.70 12.53 6.27
C GLU A 210 -2.52 13.96 6.80
N PHE A 211 -1.91 14.06 7.99
CA PHE A 211 -1.70 15.30 8.73
C PHE A 211 -0.96 16.38 7.93
N HIS A 212 -0.30 16.03 6.83
CA HIS A 212 0.27 17.00 5.91
C HIS A 212 -0.76 17.96 5.28
N HIS A 213 -2.06 17.67 5.42
CA HIS A 213 -3.15 18.58 5.07
C HIS A 213 -3.58 19.54 6.21
N ALA A 214 -2.98 19.44 7.40
CA ALA A 214 -3.45 20.16 8.60
C ALA A 214 -3.37 21.69 8.49
N ALA A 215 -2.52 22.22 7.60
CA ALA A 215 -2.46 23.64 7.28
C ALA A 215 -3.76 24.19 6.65
N ALA A 216 -4.62 23.34 6.07
CA ALA A 216 -5.88 23.78 5.49
C ALA A 216 -6.86 24.24 6.58
N ARG A 217 -7.64 25.29 6.27
CA ARG A 217 -8.59 25.95 7.20
C ARG A 217 -9.62 24.99 7.82
N THR A 218 -9.99 23.90 7.15
CA THR A 218 -10.90 22.88 7.71
C THR A 218 -10.25 22.08 8.82
N TYR A 219 -8.97 21.71 8.68
CA TYR A 219 -8.22 20.99 9.71
C TYR A 219 -7.91 21.89 10.89
N ARG A 220 -7.39 23.11 10.66
CA ARG A 220 -7.14 24.08 11.74
C ARG A 220 -8.38 24.29 12.62
N ARG A 221 -9.55 24.53 12.02
CA ARG A 221 -10.81 24.66 12.78
C ARG A 221 -11.17 23.45 13.61
N LEU A 222 -10.92 22.23 13.12
CA LEU A 222 -11.18 21.01 13.88
C LEU A 222 -10.23 20.90 15.07
N ILE A 223 -8.93 21.14 14.84
CA ILE A 223 -7.87 21.09 15.86
C ILE A 223 -8.10 22.16 16.94
N GLU A 224 -8.52 23.37 16.55
CA GLU A 224 -8.82 24.48 17.48
C GLU A 224 -10.14 24.28 18.25
N HIS A 225 -11.07 23.48 17.72
CA HIS A 225 -12.38 23.24 18.34
C HIS A 225 -12.29 22.25 19.50
N PHE A 226 -11.60 21.13 19.31
CA PHE A 226 -11.55 20.06 20.31
C PHE A 226 -10.39 20.24 21.29
N THR A 227 -10.56 19.70 22.50
CA THR A 227 -9.59 19.70 23.60
C THR A 227 -9.39 18.26 24.12
N PRO A 228 -8.82 17.36 23.29
CA PRO A 228 -8.62 15.98 23.71
C PRO A 228 -7.47 15.85 24.72
N ARG A 229 -7.40 14.71 25.41
CA ARG A 229 -6.24 14.35 26.23
C ARG A 229 -5.00 14.10 25.38
N PHE A 230 -5.18 13.63 24.14
CA PHE A 230 -4.10 13.52 23.18
C PHE A 230 -4.57 13.70 21.72
N LEU A 231 -3.80 14.47 20.95
CA LEU A 231 -3.95 14.61 19.50
C LEU A 231 -2.78 13.96 18.77
N LEU A 232 -3.07 12.93 17.99
CA LEU A 232 -2.10 12.23 17.15
C LEU A 232 -2.23 12.66 15.68
N GLY A 233 -1.20 13.33 15.18
CA GLY A 233 -1.02 13.55 13.75
C GLY A 233 -0.30 12.37 13.09
N LEU A 234 -0.85 11.83 12.01
CA LEU A 234 -0.24 10.75 11.22
C LEU A 234 0.02 11.20 9.79
N THR A 235 1.24 11.00 9.30
CA THR A 235 1.58 11.31 7.89
C THR A 235 2.68 10.41 7.36
N ALA A 236 2.70 10.16 6.04
CA ALA A 236 3.87 9.58 5.38
C ALA A 236 4.84 10.64 4.82
N THR A 237 4.37 11.88 4.67
CA THR A 237 5.09 12.94 3.93
C THR A 237 5.00 14.26 4.68
N PRO A 238 5.89 14.54 5.64
CA PRO A 238 5.86 15.80 6.38
C PRO A 238 6.27 16.99 5.49
N GLU A 239 7.07 16.77 4.44
CA GLU A 239 7.70 17.81 3.62
C GLU A 239 6.81 18.40 2.50
N ARG A 240 5.57 17.93 2.32
CA ARG A 240 4.68 18.40 1.22
C ARG A 240 4.05 19.78 1.47
N MET A 241 4.24 20.34 2.65
CA MET A 241 3.88 21.72 3.05
C MET A 241 5.05 22.26 3.88
N ASP A 242 5.18 23.58 4.01
CA ASP A 242 6.18 24.22 4.87
C ASP A 242 6.18 23.56 6.26
N GLY A 243 7.13 22.66 6.50
CA GLY A 243 7.04 21.65 7.57
C GLY A 243 6.92 22.22 8.98
N GLY A 244 7.30 23.50 9.17
CA GLY A 244 7.13 24.24 10.43
C GLY A 244 5.67 24.42 10.82
N ASP A 245 4.76 24.68 9.87
CA ASP A 245 3.34 24.92 10.17
C ASP A 245 2.64 23.66 10.70
N LEU A 246 3.11 22.46 10.31
CA LEU A 246 2.54 21.19 10.74
C LEU A 246 3.01 20.79 12.13
N LEU A 247 4.30 20.97 12.43
CA LEU A 247 4.85 20.62 13.73
C LEU A 247 4.28 21.53 14.83
N ALA A 248 4.07 22.81 14.54
CA ALA A 248 3.42 23.75 15.44
C ALA A 248 2.02 23.30 15.89
N LEU A 249 1.23 22.69 14.99
CA LEU A 249 -0.09 22.13 15.31
C LEU A 249 -0.01 20.88 16.21
N CYS A 250 1.16 20.27 16.31
CA CYS A 250 1.47 19.18 17.23
C CYS A 250 2.43 19.64 18.34
N GLN A 251 2.39 20.91 18.77
CA GLN A 251 3.22 21.44 19.86
C GLN A 251 4.74 21.27 19.65
N GLU A 252 5.20 21.37 18.39
CA GLU A 252 6.60 21.13 18.00
C GLU A 252 7.11 19.71 18.36
N ASN A 253 6.20 18.75 18.54
CA ASN A 253 6.50 17.42 19.04
C ASN A 253 6.49 16.36 17.92
N LEU A 254 7.65 16.12 17.30
CA LEU A 254 7.87 14.97 16.44
C LEU A 254 8.18 13.73 17.30
N VAL A 255 7.18 12.88 17.49
CA VAL A 255 7.26 11.73 18.41
C VAL A 255 8.09 10.59 17.82
N PHE A 256 7.87 10.28 16.54
CA PHE A 256 8.51 9.14 15.88
C PHE A 256 8.56 9.30 14.37
N ARG A 257 9.65 8.82 13.73
CA ARG A 257 9.82 8.82 12.28
C ARG A 257 10.44 7.51 11.79
N ARG A 258 9.77 6.85 10.83
CA ARG A 258 10.37 5.80 9.98
C ARG A 258 9.98 5.98 8.54
N ASP A 259 10.99 5.99 7.68
CA ASP A 259 10.84 6.19 6.25
C ASP A 259 10.69 4.87 5.49
N LEU A 260 10.55 5.00 4.16
CA LEU A 260 10.39 3.90 3.23
C LEU A 260 11.60 2.98 3.23
N VAL A 261 12.81 3.54 3.34
CA VAL A 261 14.07 2.79 3.29
C VAL A 261 14.17 1.88 4.50
N ALA A 262 13.97 2.42 5.70
CA ALA A 262 13.96 1.64 6.93
C ALA A 262 12.89 0.54 6.92
N GLY A 263 11.71 0.81 6.33
CA GLY A 263 10.66 -0.18 6.19
C GLY A 263 11.01 -1.35 5.25
N ILE A 264 11.77 -1.08 4.18
CA ILE A 264 12.26 -2.11 3.24
C ILE A 264 13.39 -2.92 3.89
N GLU A 265 14.35 -2.26 4.53
CA GLU A 265 15.46 -2.93 5.25
C GLU A 265 14.95 -3.82 6.37
N ALA A 266 13.86 -3.42 7.03
CA ALA A 266 13.15 -4.19 8.03
C ALA A 266 12.38 -5.42 7.50
N GLY A 267 12.28 -5.59 6.18
CA GLY A 267 11.43 -6.62 5.56
C GLY A 267 9.93 -6.41 5.75
N LEU A 268 9.51 -5.23 6.23
CA LEU A 268 8.09 -4.88 6.43
C LEU A 268 7.45 -4.32 5.17
N LEU A 269 8.26 -3.76 4.27
CA LEU A 269 7.83 -3.23 2.99
C LEU A 269 8.49 -4.01 1.84
N CYS A 270 7.76 -4.14 0.74
CA CYS A 270 8.30 -4.76 -0.47
C CYS A 270 9.44 -3.90 -1.03
N PRO A 271 10.63 -4.46 -1.30
CA PRO A 271 11.66 -3.74 -2.03
C PRO A 271 11.16 -3.41 -3.44
N PHE A 272 11.63 -2.28 -3.99
CA PHE A 272 11.30 -1.87 -5.34
C PHE A 272 12.57 -1.55 -6.13
N ARG A 273 12.46 -1.64 -7.46
CA ARG A 273 13.50 -1.20 -8.38
C ARG A 273 13.02 0.07 -9.05
N TYR A 274 13.76 1.15 -8.86
CA TYR A 274 13.49 2.41 -9.55
C TYR A 274 14.24 2.43 -10.88
N PHE A 275 13.52 2.77 -11.94
CA PHE A 275 14.13 2.99 -13.24
C PHE A 275 13.79 4.41 -13.73
N GLY A 276 14.80 5.28 -13.75
CA GLY A 276 14.69 6.57 -14.41
C GLY A 276 14.70 6.38 -15.92
N VAL A 277 13.59 6.67 -16.58
CA VAL A 277 13.49 6.65 -18.04
C VAL A 277 13.69 8.09 -18.52
N PRO A 278 14.68 8.36 -19.41
CA PRO A 278 14.87 9.68 -19.98
C PRO A 278 13.58 10.16 -20.66
N ASP A 279 13.28 11.44 -20.47
CA ASP A 279 12.11 12.11 -21.04
C ASP A 279 12.59 13.40 -21.70
N ASP A 280 12.22 13.61 -22.97
CA ASP A 280 12.67 14.75 -23.76
C ASP A 280 11.89 16.04 -23.46
N VAL A 281 10.88 15.95 -22.58
CA VAL A 281 10.10 17.12 -22.17
C VAL A 281 10.95 18.03 -21.29
N ASP A 282 11.14 19.27 -21.74
CA ASP A 282 11.77 20.31 -20.94
C ASP A 282 10.75 20.91 -19.94
N TYR A 283 10.76 20.40 -18.72
CA TYR A 283 9.89 20.85 -17.64
C TYR A 283 10.20 22.27 -17.15
N SER A 284 11.37 22.84 -17.47
CA SER A 284 11.74 24.19 -17.03
C SER A 284 10.90 25.29 -17.68
N ASN A 285 10.37 25.02 -18.88
CA ASN A 285 9.52 25.95 -19.62
C ASN A 285 8.04 25.88 -19.23
N ILE A 286 7.66 24.96 -18.32
CA ILE A 286 6.27 24.79 -17.91
C ILE A 286 6.01 25.70 -16.70
N PRO A 287 5.10 26.69 -16.81
CA PRO A 287 4.88 27.65 -15.75
C PRO A 287 4.28 27.00 -14.51
N TRP A 288 4.52 27.61 -13.35
CA TRP A 288 3.95 27.21 -12.08
C TRP A 288 2.75 28.09 -11.73
N ARG A 289 1.65 27.47 -11.29
CA ARG A 289 0.49 28.14 -10.68
C ARG A 289 0.22 27.50 -9.33
N SER A 290 0.21 28.32 -8.27
CA SER A 290 -0.08 27.87 -6.90
C SER A 290 0.77 26.66 -6.44
N ASN A 291 2.09 26.77 -6.63
CA ASN A 291 3.07 25.76 -6.23
C ASN A 291 2.96 24.39 -6.94
N ARG A 292 2.33 24.36 -8.13
CA ARG A 292 2.23 23.18 -9.01
C ARG A 292 2.43 23.63 -10.46
N PHE A 293 2.76 22.71 -11.35
CA PHE A 293 2.74 23.00 -12.78
C PHE A 293 1.34 23.43 -13.22
N ASP A 294 1.27 24.36 -14.17
CA ASP A 294 0.06 24.62 -14.93
C ASP A 294 -0.39 23.33 -15.63
N GLU A 295 -1.57 22.82 -15.27
CA GLU A 295 -2.05 21.51 -15.74
C GLU A 295 -2.24 21.48 -17.25
N GLU A 296 -2.65 22.60 -17.86
CA GLU A 296 -2.91 22.69 -19.28
C GLU A 296 -1.60 22.67 -20.08
N GLU A 297 -0.64 23.50 -19.68
CA GLU A 297 0.69 23.54 -20.32
C GLU A 297 1.46 22.24 -20.09
N LEU A 298 1.38 21.67 -18.89
CA LEU A 298 1.96 20.34 -18.62
C LEU A 298 1.33 19.28 -19.53
N THR A 299 0.00 19.25 -19.63
CA THR A 299 -0.70 18.29 -20.49
C THR A 299 -0.28 18.44 -21.95
N LYS A 300 -0.15 19.66 -22.46
CA LYS A 300 0.31 19.92 -23.84
C LYS A 300 1.71 19.38 -24.07
N ALA A 301 2.62 19.60 -23.11
CA ALA A 301 4.00 19.16 -23.21
C ALA A 301 4.14 17.62 -23.18
N VAL A 302 3.34 16.94 -22.36
CA VAL A 302 3.51 15.49 -22.11
C VAL A 302 2.57 14.59 -22.91
N ALA A 303 1.41 15.07 -23.36
CA ALA A 303 0.43 14.27 -24.10
C ALA A 303 0.83 14.11 -25.59
N THR A 304 2.05 13.63 -25.83
CA THR A 304 2.61 13.40 -27.16
C THR A 304 2.58 11.91 -27.53
N THR A 305 2.61 11.62 -28.83
CA THR A 305 2.60 10.23 -29.31
C THR A 305 3.90 9.52 -29.01
N ARG A 306 5.03 10.22 -29.15
CA ARG A 306 6.36 9.70 -28.84
C ARG A 306 6.42 9.22 -27.40
N ARG A 307 6.08 10.09 -26.44
CA ARG A 307 6.07 9.71 -25.02
C ARG A 307 5.11 8.56 -24.70
N ALA A 308 3.94 8.53 -25.34
CA ALA A 308 3.01 7.42 -25.17
C ALA A 308 3.60 6.08 -25.68
N GLN A 309 4.32 6.10 -26.80
CA GLN A 309 5.00 4.93 -27.35
C GLN A 309 6.16 4.48 -26.45
N ASP A 310 6.97 5.42 -25.97
CA ASP A 310 8.07 5.14 -25.05
C ASP A 310 7.51 4.52 -23.76
N ALA A 311 6.45 5.09 -23.19
CA ALA A 311 5.80 4.54 -22.00
C ALA A 311 5.22 3.12 -22.24
N LEU A 312 4.67 2.85 -23.43
CA LEU A 312 4.19 1.51 -23.80
C LEU A 312 5.35 0.52 -23.92
N GLU A 313 6.46 0.94 -24.50
CA GLU A 313 7.65 0.10 -24.61
C GLU A 313 8.20 -0.24 -23.23
N GLN A 314 8.33 0.75 -22.34
CA GLN A 314 8.74 0.52 -20.95
C GLN A 314 7.75 -0.39 -20.21
N PHE A 315 6.45 -0.21 -20.44
CA PHE A 315 5.42 -1.11 -19.92
C PHE A 315 5.62 -2.54 -20.42
N ARG A 316 5.77 -2.77 -21.72
CA ARG A 316 5.99 -4.12 -22.28
C ARG A 316 7.25 -4.80 -21.76
N GLN A 317 8.31 -4.02 -21.51
CA GLN A 317 9.58 -4.55 -21.01
C GLN A 317 9.54 -4.89 -19.51
N ARG A 318 8.73 -4.17 -18.70
CA ARG A 318 8.89 -4.15 -17.24
C ARG A 318 7.62 -4.36 -16.44
N ALA A 319 6.44 -4.33 -17.06
CA ALA A 319 5.16 -4.44 -16.37
C ALA A 319 5.01 -5.82 -15.69
N GLY A 320 4.40 -5.80 -14.50
CA GLY A 320 3.96 -7.00 -13.82
C GLY A 320 2.53 -7.37 -14.18
N SER A 321 2.04 -8.46 -13.58
CA SER A 321 0.65 -8.93 -13.73
C SER A 321 -0.40 -7.91 -13.28
N ARG A 322 -0.04 -7.03 -12.32
CA ARG A 322 -0.84 -5.89 -11.89
C ARG A 322 0.00 -4.63 -12.03
N THR A 323 -0.41 -3.72 -12.90
CA THR A 323 0.34 -2.49 -13.19
C THR A 323 -0.59 -1.29 -13.12
N LEU A 324 -0.11 -0.21 -12.50
CA LEU A 324 -0.81 1.07 -12.42
C LEU A 324 -0.06 2.11 -13.24
N GLY A 325 -0.81 2.84 -14.07
CA GLY A 325 -0.31 4.00 -14.80
C GLY A 325 -0.81 5.29 -14.16
N PHE A 326 0.08 6.27 -14.00
CA PHE A 326 -0.28 7.60 -13.50
C PHE A 326 -0.02 8.63 -14.60
N CYS A 327 -1.06 9.38 -14.97
CA CYS A 327 -0.99 10.46 -15.94
C CYS A 327 -1.23 11.80 -15.23
N CYS A 328 -0.63 12.88 -15.74
CA CYS A 328 -0.84 14.23 -15.19
C CYS A 328 -2.25 14.78 -15.38
N SER A 329 -3.01 14.27 -16.37
CA SER A 329 -4.39 14.67 -16.63
C SER A 329 -5.16 13.56 -17.36
N GLN A 330 -6.50 13.70 -17.40
CA GLN A 330 -7.36 12.77 -18.13
C GLN A 330 -7.06 12.79 -19.64
N ARG A 331 -6.73 13.96 -20.20
CA ARG A 331 -6.37 14.08 -21.62
C ARG A 331 -5.07 13.35 -21.93
N HIS A 332 -4.06 13.43 -21.05
CA HIS A 332 -2.83 12.66 -21.19
C HIS A 332 -3.12 11.15 -21.18
N TRP A 333 -3.97 10.68 -20.26
CA TRP A 333 -4.42 9.28 -20.21
C TRP A 333 -5.10 8.82 -21.51
N ILE A 334 -6.02 9.62 -22.05
CA ILE A 334 -6.72 9.32 -23.32
C ILE A 334 -5.73 9.17 -24.48
N VAL A 335 -4.75 10.06 -24.58
CA VAL A 335 -3.69 9.96 -25.60
C VAL A 335 -2.86 8.69 -25.41
N GLN A 336 -2.58 8.33 -24.16
CA GLN A 336 -1.78 7.16 -23.81
C GLN A 336 -2.52 5.84 -24.09
N ILE A 337 -3.82 5.71 -23.82
CA ILE A 337 -4.58 4.49 -24.17
C ILE A 337 -4.82 4.38 -25.67
N HIS A 338 -5.46 5.39 -26.28
CA HIS A 338 -5.97 5.26 -27.65
C HIS A 338 -4.85 5.05 -28.68
N ARG A 339 -3.64 5.55 -28.39
CA ARG A 339 -2.51 5.42 -29.31
C ARG A 339 -1.67 4.16 -29.08
N CYS A 340 -1.76 3.54 -27.90
CA CYS A 340 -0.82 2.49 -27.50
C CYS A 340 -1.46 1.18 -27.02
N LEU A 341 -2.61 1.22 -26.35
CA LEU A 341 -3.24 0.03 -25.74
C LEU A 341 -4.37 -0.56 -26.60
N ASP A 342 -5.02 0.24 -27.45
CA ASP A 342 -6.13 -0.20 -28.34
C ASP A 342 -5.70 -1.08 -29.53
N ARG A 343 -4.41 -1.44 -29.66
CA ARG A 343 -3.91 -2.30 -30.76
C ARG A 343 -3.58 -3.73 -30.39
N ARG A 344 -3.80 -4.14 -29.13
CA ARG A 344 -3.86 -5.53 -28.62
C ARG A 344 -3.72 -5.48 -27.08
N CYS A 345 -4.83 -5.61 -26.38
CA CYS A 345 -4.92 -6.16 -25.03
C CYS A 345 -6.10 -7.12 -25.04
#